data_AF-A0A7J7L2Q6-F1
#
_entry.id   AF-A0A7J7L2Q6-F1
#
_cell.length_a   1.000
_cell.length_b   1.000
_cell.length_c   1.000
_cell.angle_alpha   90.00
_cell.angle_beta   90.00
_cell.angle_gamma   90.00
#
_symmetry.space_group_name_H-M   'P 1'
#
loop_
_entity.id
_entity.type
_entity.pdbx_description
1 polymer ?
#
loop_
_entity_poly.entity_id
_entity_poly.type
_entity_poly.pdbx_seq_one_letter_code
_entity_poly.pdbx_strand_id
1 'polypeptide(L)'
;MASPKERENFVYIAKLAEQAERYDEMVESMKQVAKLDVELTVEERNLLSVGYKNVIGARRASWRILSSIEQKEESKGNEVNGKRIREYRNKVETELTGICNDIMTVIDKHLIPSSSAGESNVFYYKMKGDYYRYLGEFKTGSERKEVAEDSLKAYELASSAAESDLSPTHPIRLGLALNFSVFYYEILNSPERACHLAKQAFDEAISELDTLSEESYKDSTLIMQLLRDNLTLWTSDIPEEGDEGRMESSGKAEDAEYKRHLEVSVMNQVFISELFSSLCLFMYLESSIAKRMVTTRNQARESRIRRKMEELRIRYFRYQPLHMPMPIPVSPTYHHMSYEEVIEAGDDYYQMVDFHYLLTSETEHRSGLRLLAEEVVIIEDEVGGIRPRESRRYPANEWILLKK
;
A
#
# COMPACT_ATOMS: atom_id res chain seq x y z
N MET A 1 -26.35 28.43 -2.63
CA MET A 1 -25.13 28.18 -3.43
C MET A 1 -23.97 28.64 -2.59
N ALA A 2 -23.10 27.72 -2.14
CA ALA A 2 -21.86 28.12 -1.49
C ALA A 2 -21.04 28.94 -2.49
N SER A 3 -20.34 29.96 -1.99
CA SER A 3 -19.48 30.78 -2.83
C SER A 3 -18.28 29.96 -3.31
N PRO A 4 -17.77 30.18 -4.53
CA PRO A 4 -16.53 29.54 -5.01
C PRO A 4 -15.35 29.67 -4.02
N LYS A 5 -15.31 30.77 -3.27
CA LYS A 5 -14.32 31.03 -2.23
C LYS A 5 -14.38 30.04 -1.05
N GLU A 6 -15.57 29.56 -0.69
CA GLU A 6 -15.72 28.58 0.40
C GLU A 6 -15.17 27.21 -0.03
N ARG A 7 -15.45 26.79 -1.28
CA ARG A 7 -14.88 25.55 -1.86
C ARG A 7 -13.36 25.59 -1.88
N GLU A 8 -12.79 26.67 -2.44
CA GLU A 8 -11.34 26.87 -2.51
C GLU A 8 -10.69 26.85 -1.11
N ASN A 9 -11.33 27.45 -0.12
CA ASN A 9 -10.83 27.42 1.25
C ASN A 9 -10.82 26.02 1.86
N PHE A 10 -11.87 25.21 1.67
CA PHE A 10 -11.89 23.83 2.16
C PHE A 10 -10.83 22.96 1.48
N VAL A 11 -10.65 23.10 0.16
CA VAL A 11 -9.61 22.38 -0.58
C VAL A 11 -8.21 22.79 -0.12
N TYR A 12 -7.99 24.09 0.11
CA TYR A 12 -6.72 24.58 0.63
C TYR A 12 -6.41 24.00 2.03
N ILE A 13 -7.39 23.97 2.93
CA ILE A 13 -7.23 23.36 4.25
C ILE A 13 -6.96 21.85 4.13
N ALA A 14 -7.62 21.14 3.21
CA ALA A 14 -7.37 19.72 2.99
C ALA A 14 -5.91 19.45 2.54
N LYS A 15 -5.36 20.28 1.64
CA LYS A 15 -3.96 20.20 1.22
C LYS A 15 -2.98 20.49 2.36
N LEU A 16 -3.28 21.48 3.21
CA LEU A 16 -2.47 21.74 4.41
C LEU A 16 -2.53 20.58 5.40
N ALA A 17 -3.70 19.97 5.57
CA ALA A 17 -3.89 18.83 6.44
C ALA A 17 -3.14 17.59 5.91
N GLU A 18 -3.13 17.36 4.60
CA GLU A 18 -2.33 16.32 3.95
C GLU A 18 -0.83 16.50 4.24
N GLN A 19 -0.28 17.69 4.01
CA GLN A 19 1.14 18.00 4.29
C GLN A 19 1.51 17.88 5.77
N ALA A 20 0.53 18.04 6.67
CA ALA A 20 0.70 17.88 8.10
C ALA A 20 0.35 16.47 8.61
N GLU A 21 0.04 15.53 7.71
CA GLU A 21 -0.40 14.16 8.01
C GLU A 21 -1.64 14.09 8.93
N ARG A 22 -2.46 15.12 8.88
CA ARG A 22 -3.70 15.30 9.66
C ARG A 22 -4.91 14.82 8.88
N TYR A 23 -4.94 13.51 8.59
CA TYR A 23 -5.92 12.92 7.69
C TYR A 23 -7.37 12.99 8.20
N ASP A 24 -7.58 12.98 9.52
CA ASP A 24 -8.92 13.16 10.11
C ASP A 24 -9.49 14.57 9.76
N GLU A 25 -8.67 15.63 9.84
CA GLU A 25 -9.06 16.98 9.43
C GLU A 25 -9.17 17.15 7.91
N MET A 26 -8.33 16.45 7.14
CA MET A 26 -8.40 16.39 5.68
C MET A 26 -9.75 15.83 5.23
N VAL A 27 -10.19 14.72 5.84
CA VAL A 27 -11.51 14.11 5.59
C VAL A 27 -12.63 15.09 5.90
N GLU A 28 -12.61 15.75 7.06
CA GLU A 28 -13.67 16.69 7.42
C GLU A 28 -13.75 17.86 6.43
N SER A 29 -12.62 18.40 5.99
CA SER A 29 -12.58 19.47 4.98
C SER A 29 -13.15 19.00 3.64
N MET A 30 -12.74 17.83 3.16
CA MET A 30 -13.22 17.28 1.89
C MET A 30 -14.70 16.88 1.93
N LYS A 31 -15.25 16.52 3.09
CA LYS A 31 -16.70 16.33 3.26
C LYS A 31 -17.46 17.63 3.06
N GLN A 32 -16.91 18.77 3.49
CA GLN A 32 -17.56 20.07 3.26
C GLN A 32 -17.56 20.41 1.76
N VAL A 33 -16.49 20.07 1.03
CA VAL A 33 -16.45 20.19 -0.45
C VAL A 33 -17.51 19.31 -1.10
N ALA A 34 -17.63 18.04 -0.70
CA ALA A 34 -18.62 17.11 -1.25
C ALA A 34 -20.06 17.59 -1.03
N LYS A 35 -20.37 18.13 0.15
CA LYS A 35 -21.70 18.67 0.52
C LYS A 35 -22.13 19.90 -0.28
N LEU A 36 -21.26 20.44 -1.15
CA LEU A 36 -21.63 21.51 -2.06
C LEU A 36 -22.46 21.02 -3.24
N ASP A 37 -22.62 19.70 -3.42
CA ASP A 37 -23.40 19.05 -4.48
C ASP A 37 -22.98 19.53 -5.88
N VAL A 38 -21.67 19.69 -6.06
CA VAL A 38 -21.02 20.04 -7.32
C VAL A 38 -19.90 19.05 -7.55
N GLU A 39 -19.84 18.47 -8.75
CA GLU A 39 -18.87 17.46 -9.16
C GLU A 39 -17.45 17.80 -8.72
N LEU A 40 -16.77 16.81 -8.14
CA LEU A 40 -15.37 16.97 -7.72
C LEU A 40 -14.45 16.89 -8.93
N THR A 41 -13.46 17.78 -8.97
CA THR A 41 -12.34 17.65 -9.90
C THR A 41 -11.52 16.40 -9.59
N VAL A 42 -10.68 15.98 -10.53
CA VAL A 42 -9.78 14.83 -10.33
C VAL A 42 -8.90 15.03 -9.10
N GLU A 43 -8.36 16.23 -8.89
CA GLU A 43 -7.55 16.55 -7.72
C GLU A 43 -8.36 16.44 -6.41
N GLU A 44 -9.56 17.01 -6.35
CA GLU A 44 -10.42 16.95 -5.17
C GLU A 44 -10.87 15.52 -4.87
N ARG A 45 -11.15 14.73 -5.91
CA ARG A 45 -11.50 13.31 -5.78
C ARG A 45 -10.32 12.51 -5.19
N ASN A 46 -9.11 12.80 -5.65
CA ASN A 46 -7.89 12.19 -5.13
C ASN A 46 -7.67 12.57 -3.67
N LEU A 47 -7.77 13.85 -3.30
CA LEU A 47 -7.66 14.32 -1.91
C LEU A 47 -8.68 13.61 -0.98
N LEU A 48 -9.94 13.53 -1.39
CA LEU A 48 -10.97 12.82 -0.62
C LEU A 48 -10.57 11.36 -0.39
N SER A 49 -10.11 10.67 -1.44
CA SER A 49 -9.73 9.26 -1.34
C SER A 49 -8.48 9.03 -0.49
N VAL A 50 -7.47 9.89 -0.60
CA VAL A 50 -6.23 9.84 0.20
C VAL A 50 -6.54 10.05 1.67
N GLY A 51 -7.36 11.03 2.01
CA GLY A 51 -7.77 11.30 3.39
C GLY A 51 -8.45 10.08 4.02
N TYR A 52 -9.51 9.57 3.38
CA TYR A 52 -10.23 8.42 3.90
C TYR A 52 -9.39 7.14 3.93
N LYS A 53 -8.54 6.90 2.91
CA LYS A 53 -7.62 5.75 2.84
C LYS A 53 -6.65 5.73 4.02
N ASN A 54 -6.08 6.87 4.39
CA ASN A 54 -5.16 6.96 5.51
C ASN A 54 -5.87 6.76 6.86
N VAL A 55 -7.02 7.40 7.05
CA VAL A 55 -7.82 7.24 8.28
C VAL A 55 -8.23 5.77 8.47
N ILE A 56 -8.81 5.12 7.45
CA ILE A 56 -9.25 3.72 7.56
C ILE A 56 -8.06 2.75 7.66
N GLY A 57 -6.96 3.02 6.96
CA GLY A 57 -5.76 2.19 6.96
C GLY A 57 -5.17 2.01 8.36
N ALA A 58 -5.02 3.10 9.10
CA ALA A 58 -4.51 3.07 10.48
C ALA A 58 -5.41 2.24 11.42
N ARG A 59 -6.74 2.35 11.28
CA ARG A 59 -7.69 1.59 12.12
C ARG A 59 -7.72 0.10 11.72
N ARG A 60 -7.61 -0.22 10.44
CA ARG A 60 -7.53 -1.62 9.95
C ARG A 60 -6.25 -2.30 10.43
N ALA A 61 -5.10 -1.62 10.37
CA ALA A 61 -3.84 -2.13 10.93
C ALA A 61 -3.96 -2.40 12.44
N SER A 62 -4.53 -1.44 13.18
CA SER A 62 -4.79 -1.59 14.62
C SER A 62 -5.69 -2.80 14.92
N TRP A 63 -6.77 -2.98 14.14
CA TRP A 63 -7.68 -4.11 14.29
C TRP A 63 -7.00 -5.46 14.03
N ARG A 64 -6.16 -5.58 12.99
CA ARG A 64 -5.39 -6.80 12.72
C ARG A 64 -4.46 -7.16 13.86
N ILE A 65 -3.72 -6.18 14.38
CA ILE A 65 -2.80 -6.36 15.51
C ILE A 65 -3.58 -6.84 16.74
N LEU A 66 -4.68 -6.17 17.08
CA LEU A 66 -5.49 -6.54 18.24
C LEU A 66 -6.11 -7.94 18.10
N SER A 67 -6.58 -8.29 16.90
CA SER A 67 -7.11 -9.64 16.60
C SER A 67 -6.04 -10.72 16.80
N SER A 68 -4.80 -10.48 16.34
CA SER A 68 -3.69 -11.40 16.53
C SER A 68 -3.29 -11.54 18.02
N ILE A 69 -3.27 -10.43 18.76
CA ILE A 69 -2.95 -10.44 20.19
C ILE A 69 -4.05 -11.17 20.98
N GLU A 70 -5.33 -10.93 20.67
CA GLU A 70 -6.46 -11.63 21.29
C GLU A 70 -6.32 -13.14 21.13
N GLN A 71 -6.10 -13.59 19.89
CA GLN A 71 -5.96 -15.01 19.56
C GLN A 71 -4.77 -15.67 20.29
N LYS A 72 -3.63 -14.98 20.36
CA LYS A 72 -2.45 -15.45 21.09
C LYS A 72 -2.71 -15.54 22.59
N GLU A 73 -3.44 -14.59 23.16
CA GLU A 73 -3.73 -14.58 24.60
C GLU A 73 -4.78 -15.61 25.00
N GLU A 74 -5.79 -15.83 24.15
CA GLU A 74 -6.76 -16.91 24.29
C GLU A 74 -6.10 -18.30 24.23
N SER A 75 -5.11 -18.50 23.36
CA SER A 75 -4.36 -19.76 23.29
C SER A 75 -3.57 -20.10 24.56
N LYS A 76 -3.25 -19.10 25.39
CA LYS A 76 -2.58 -19.28 26.69
C LYS A 76 -3.57 -19.55 27.83
N GLY A 77 -4.89 -19.51 27.56
CA GLY A 77 -5.94 -19.67 28.56
C GLY A 77 -6.14 -18.47 29.48
N ASN A 78 -5.63 -17.29 29.11
CA ASN A 78 -5.78 -16.08 29.93
C ASN A 78 -7.07 -15.33 29.59
N GLU A 79 -8.20 -15.84 30.10
CA GLU A 79 -9.53 -15.33 29.80
C GLU A 79 -9.74 -13.86 30.20
N VAL A 80 -9.11 -13.42 31.30
CA VAL A 80 -9.25 -12.04 31.80
C VAL A 80 -8.62 -11.05 30.84
N ASN A 81 -7.38 -11.31 30.39
CA ASN A 81 -6.73 -10.45 29.42
C ASN A 81 -7.37 -10.59 28.03
N GLY A 82 -7.77 -11.79 27.62
CA GLY A 82 -8.53 -12.02 26.40
C GLY A 82 -9.77 -11.13 26.32
N LYS A 83 -10.57 -11.07 27.40
CA LYS A 83 -11.73 -10.18 27.49
C LYS A 83 -11.37 -8.70 27.34
N ARG A 84 -10.31 -8.23 27.99
CA ARG A 84 -9.85 -6.83 27.88
C ARG A 84 -9.42 -6.47 26.46
N ILE A 85 -8.70 -7.37 25.79
CA ILE A 85 -8.26 -7.18 24.41
C ILE A 85 -9.49 -7.13 23.49
N ARG A 86 -10.44 -8.06 23.67
CA ARG A 86 -11.69 -8.10 22.91
C ARG A 86 -12.49 -6.81 23.03
N GLU A 87 -12.65 -6.28 24.24
CA GLU A 87 -13.34 -5.01 24.47
C GLU A 87 -12.66 -3.86 23.72
N TYR A 88 -11.33 -3.82 23.69
CA TYR A 88 -10.60 -2.80 22.94
C TYR A 88 -10.67 -3.00 21.41
N ARG A 89 -10.59 -4.25 20.94
CA ARG A 89 -10.80 -4.61 19.53
C ARG A 89 -12.19 -4.16 19.05
N ASN A 90 -13.25 -4.41 19.83
CA ASN A 90 -14.62 -3.99 19.52
C ASN A 90 -14.77 -2.46 19.44
N LYS A 91 -13.99 -1.70 20.24
CA LYS A 91 -13.93 -0.23 20.10
C LYS A 91 -13.39 0.17 18.74
N VAL A 92 -12.29 -0.45 18.29
CA VAL A 92 -11.72 -0.20 16.96
C VAL A 92 -12.69 -0.62 15.84
N GLU A 93 -13.42 -1.73 16.00
CA GLU A 93 -14.47 -2.13 15.04
C GLU A 93 -15.60 -1.09 14.94
N THR A 94 -15.96 -0.46 16.07
CA THR A 94 -16.96 0.62 16.08
C THR A 94 -16.44 1.85 15.33
N GLU A 95 -15.19 2.22 15.53
CA GLU A 95 -14.53 3.31 14.79
C GLU A 95 -14.45 3.01 13.28
N LEU A 96 -14.03 1.79 12.91
CA LEU A 96 -14.01 1.32 11.51
C LEU A 96 -15.41 1.39 10.87
N THR A 97 -16.42 0.91 11.59
CA THR A 97 -17.82 0.95 11.13
C THR A 97 -18.27 2.39 10.91
N GLY A 98 -17.93 3.30 11.84
CA GLY A 98 -18.22 4.72 11.73
C GLY A 98 -17.61 5.35 10.47
N ILE A 99 -16.34 5.10 10.22
CA ILE A 99 -15.63 5.64 9.04
C ILE A 99 -16.25 5.11 7.74
N CYS A 100 -16.54 3.80 7.66
CA CYS A 100 -17.16 3.21 6.47
C CYS A 100 -18.55 3.78 6.19
N ASN A 101 -19.40 3.89 7.21
CA ASN A 101 -20.74 4.45 7.07
C ASN A 101 -20.72 5.94 6.70
N ASP A 102 -19.72 6.69 7.19
CA ASP A 102 -19.54 8.11 6.86
C ASP A 102 -19.25 8.30 5.37
N ILE A 103 -18.26 7.60 4.81
CA ILE A 103 -17.97 7.70 3.37
C ILE A 103 -19.11 7.14 2.52
N MET A 104 -19.80 6.06 2.93
CA MET A 104 -21.01 5.59 2.23
C MET A 104 -22.05 6.69 2.11
N THR A 105 -22.30 7.40 3.21
CA THR A 105 -23.28 8.49 3.24
C THR A 105 -22.86 9.62 2.31
N VAL A 106 -21.57 9.96 2.27
CA VAL A 106 -21.05 11.00 1.38
C VAL A 106 -21.18 10.59 -0.09
N ILE A 107 -20.81 9.35 -0.43
CA ILE A 107 -20.92 8.80 -1.78
C ILE A 107 -22.37 8.84 -2.27
N ASP A 108 -23.30 8.31 -1.46
CA ASP A 108 -24.69 8.11 -1.88
C ASP A 108 -25.50 9.41 -1.92
N LYS A 109 -25.23 10.35 -1.01
CA LYS A 109 -26.00 11.60 -0.94
C LYS A 109 -25.45 12.72 -1.81
N HIS A 110 -24.13 12.75 -2.01
CA HIS A 110 -23.47 13.93 -2.57
C HIS A 110 -22.65 13.62 -3.82
N LEU A 111 -21.87 12.53 -3.84
CA LEU A 111 -20.91 12.30 -4.94
C LEU A 111 -21.57 11.67 -6.17
N ILE A 112 -22.23 10.52 -6.04
CA ILE A 112 -22.90 9.84 -7.16
C ILE A 112 -24.02 10.71 -7.77
N PRO A 113 -24.87 11.40 -6.99
CA PRO A 113 -25.91 12.26 -7.58
C PRO A 113 -25.36 13.49 -8.31
N SER A 114 -24.17 13.96 -7.95
CA SER A 114 -23.55 15.16 -8.52
C SER A 114 -22.52 14.85 -9.59
N SER A 115 -22.18 13.57 -9.83
CA SER A 115 -21.18 13.17 -10.82
C SER A 115 -21.77 12.96 -12.21
N SER A 116 -20.98 13.31 -13.21
CA SER A 116 -21.26 12.92 -14.59
C SER A 116 -20.92 11.44 -14.81
N ALA A 117 -21.57 10.81 -15.79
CA ALA A 117 -21.22 9.45 -16.21
C ALA A 117 -19.78 9.39 -16.73
N GLY A 118 -19.12 8.23 -16.60
CA GLY A 118 -17.71 8.05 -16.92
C GLY A 118 -16.85 7.73 -15.70
N GLU A 119 -15.62 8.27 -15.73
CA GLU A 119 -14.56 7.98 -14.77
C GLU A 119 -14.95 8.24 -13.30
N SER A 120 -15.66 9.35 -13.03
CA SER A 120 -16.16 9.72 -11.70
C SER A 120 -17.02 8.61 -11.09
N ASN A 121 -17.95 8.05 -11.87
CA ASN A 121 -18.86 7.01 -11.40
C ASN A 121 -18.09 5.71 -11.07
N VAL A 122 -17.19 5.28 -11.96
CA VAL A 122 -16.36 4.10 -11.72
C VAL A 122 -15.58 4.27 -10.42
N PHE A 123 -14.98 5.44 -10.22
CA PHE A 123 -14.21 5.75 -9.01
C PHE A 123 -15.06 5.65 -7.74
N TYR A 124 -16.26 6.24 -7.72
CA TYR A 124 -17.11 6.25 -6.53
C TYR A 124 -17.72 4.87 -6.23
N TYR A 125 -18.15 4.11 -7.25
CA TYR A 125 -18.63 2.74 -7.04
C TYR A 125 -17.51 1.80 -6.60
N LYS A 126 -16.30 1.94 -7.16
CA LYS A 126 -15.11 1.22 -6.68
C LYS A 126 -14.85 1.54 -5.20
N MET A 127 -14.85 2.83 -4.84
CA MET A 127 -14.65 3.25 -3.45
C MET A 127 -15.75 2.68 -2.54
N LYS A 128 -17.01 2.69 -2.99
CA LYS A 128 -18.14 2.06 -2.28
C LYS A 128 -17.89 0.58 -2.00
N GLY A 129 -17.48 -0.18 -3.02
CA GLY A 129 -17.09 -1.59 -2.88
C GLY A 129 -15.91 -1.81 -1.92
N ASP A 130 -14.89 -0.95 -1.97
CA ASP A 130 -13.72 -1.03 -1.07
C ASP A 130 -14.11 -0.91 0.41
N TYR A 131 -15.00 0.02 0.75
CA TYR A 131 -15.39 0.24 2.14
C TYR A 131 -16.42 -0.78 2.65
N TYR A 132 -17.31 -1.32 1.80
CA TYR A 132 -18.10 -2.48 2.18
C TYR A 132 -17.22 -3.73 2.38
N ARG A 133 -16.21 -3.92 1.54
CA ARG A 133 -15.20 -4.96 1.75
C ARG A 133 -14.49 -4.82 3.09
N TYR A 134 -14.13 -3.60 3.51
CA TYR A 134 -13.54 -3.38 4.83
C TYR A 134 -14.48 -3.74 5.98
N LEU A 135 -15.78 -3.49 5.85
CA LEU A 135 -16.77 -4.00 6.81
C LEU A 135 -16.80 -5.53 6.81
N GLY A 136 -16.74 -6.16 5.63
CA GLY A 136 -16.72 -7.62 5.47
C GLY A 136 -15.54 -8.33 6.15
N GLU A 137 -14.44 -7.63 6.46
CA GLU A 137 -13.25 -8.20 7.12
C GLU A 137 -13.52 -8.63 8.56
N PHE A 138 -14.37 -7.90 9.30
CA PHE A 138 -14.57 -8.10 10.74
C PHE A 138 -16.03 -8.37 11.14
N LYS A 139 -16.99 -8.11 10.24
CA LYS A 139 -18.39 -8.49 10.47
C LYS A 139 -18.55 -10.01 10.44
N THR A 140 -19.56 -10.50 11.15
CA THR A 140 -19.85 -11.94 11.28
C THR A 140 -21.33 -12.24 11.02
N GLY A 141 -21.68 -13.51 10.84
CA GLY A 141 -23.08 -13.94 10.71
C GLY A 141 -23.81 -13.34 9.50
N SER A 142 -25.03 -12.87 9.71
CA SER A 142 -25.86 -12.24 8.67
C SER A 142 -25.29 -10.91 8.20
N GLU A 143 -24.76 -10.09 9.11
CA GLU A 143 -24.17 -8.78 8.76
C GLU A 143 -23.02 -8.94 7.76
N ARG A 144 -22.17 -9.97 7.92
CA ARG A 144 -21.09 -10.26 6.96
C ARG A 144 -21.62 -10.57 5.56
N LYS A 145 -22.73 -11.30 5.46
CA LYS A 145 -23.34 -11.66 4.17
C LYS A 145 -23.93 -10.42 3.49
N GLU A 146 -24.64 -9.59 4.25
CA GLU A 146 -25.23 -8.35 3.75
C GLU A 146 -24.16 -7.39 3.21
N VAL A 147 -23.10 -7.13 3.98
CA VAL A 147 -22.01 -6.24 3.51
C VAL A 147 -21.22 -6.83 2.34
N ALA A 148 -21.09 -8.16 2.26
CA ALA A 148 -20.45 -8.81 1.11
C ALA A 148 -21.31 -8.69 -0.15
N GLU A 149 -22.63 -8.85 -0.05
CA GLU A 149 -23.56 -8.65 -1.17
C GLU A 149 -23.54 -7.19 -1.65
N ASP A 150 -23.50 -6.23 -0.73
CA ASP A 150 -23.45 -4.80 -1.09
C ASP A 150 -22.09 -4.41 -1.69
N SER A 151 -20.99 -4.99 -1.19
CA SER A 151 -19.67 -4.87 -1.82
C SER A 151 -19.68 -5.42 -3.24
N LEU A 152 -20.25 -6.61 -3.45
CA LEU A 152 -20.34 -7.25 -4.77
C LEU A 152 -21.12 -6.38 -5.75
N LYS A 153 -22.32 -5.93 -5.37
CA LYS A 153 -23.15 -5.03 -6.21
C LYS A 153 -22.40 -3.76 -6.59
N ALA A 154 -21.68 -3.15 -5.66
CA ALA A 154 -20.91 -1.93 -5.92
C ALA A 154 -19.76 -2.17 -6.91
N TYR A 155 -19.01 -3.27 -6.77
CA TYR A 155 -17.97 -3.62 -7.73
C TYR A 155 -18.53 -3.99 -9.10
N GLU A 156 -19.65 -4.71 -9.18
CA GLU A 156 -20.30 -5.04 -10.45
C GLU A 156 -20.74 -3.77 -11.20
N LEU A 157 -21.37 -2.81 -10.50
CA LEU A 157 -21.72 -1.51 -11.07
C LEU A 157 -20.49 -0.74 -11.56
N ALA A 158 -19.39 -0.77 -10.79
CA ALA A 158 -18.13 -0.15 -11.19
C ALA A 158 -17.55 -0.82 -12.44
N SER A 159 -17.57 -2.16 -12.51
CA SER A 159 -17.00 -2.93 -13.62
C SER A 159 -17.78 -2.69 -14.90
N SER A 160 -19.11 -2.74 -14.85
CA SER A 160 -19.95 -2.45 -16.02
C SER A 160 -19.73 -1.04 -16.57
N ALA A 161 -19.59 -0.04 -15.69
CA ALA A 161 -19.26 1.33 -16.11
C ALA A 161 -17.82 1.46 -16.65
N ALA A 162 -16.86 0.74 -16.07
CA ALA A 162 -15.47 0.75 -16.52
C ALA A 162 -15.30 0.11 -17.90
N GLU A 163 -16.05 -0.95 -18.19
CA GLU A 163 -16.02 -1.64 -19.49
C GLU A 163 -16.53 -0.77 -20.63
N SER A 164 -17.52 0.11 -20.38
CA SER A 164 -18.05 1.02 -21.40
C SER A 164 -17.19 2.27 -21.59
N ASP A 165 -16.61 2.80 -20.50
CA ASP A 165 -16.10 4.17 -20.49
C ASP A 165 -14.56 4.26 -20.41
N LEU A 166 -13.86 3.19 -20.01
CA LEU A 166 -12.41 3.20 -19.74
C LEU A 166 -11.66 2.12 -20.53
N SER A 167 -10.47 2.46 -21.05
CA SER A 167 -9.59 1.48 -21.71
C SER A 167 -9.10 0.41 -20.71
N PRO A 168 -8.78 -0.81 -21.17
CA PRO A 168 -8.20 -1.87 -20.32
C PRO A 168 -6.93 -1.46 -19.56
N THR A 169 -6.16 -0.54 -20.12
CA THR A 169 -4.95 0.02 -19.52
C THR A 169 -5.21 1.15 -18.54
N HIS A 170 -6.45 1.65 -18.41
CA HIS A 170 -6.75 2.80 -17.56
C HIS A 170 -6.50 2.48 -16.08
N PRO A 171 -5.72 3.29 -15.31
CA PRO A 171 -5.37 2.99 -13.92
C PRO A 171 -6.56 2.74 -13.00
N ILE A 172 -7.67 3.47 -13.18
CA ILE A 172 -8.89 3.25 -12.38
C ILE A 172 -9.53 1.89 -12.68
N ARG A 173 -9.56 1.44 -13.95
CA ARG A 173 -10.11 0.13 -14.35
C ARG A 173 -9.21 -1.00 -13.84
N LEU A 174 -7.89 -0.86 -13.97
CA LEU A 174 -6.92 -1.81 -13.41
C LEU A 174 -7.02 -1.90 -11.89
N GLY A 175 -7.08 -0.75 -11.21
CA GLY A 175 -7.23 -0.69 -9.75
C GLY A 175 -8.57 -1.27 -9.26
N LEU A 176 -9.63 -1.14 -10.06
CA LEU A 176 -10.91 -1.80 -9.80
C LEU A 176 -10.77 -3.33 -9.88
N ALA A 177 -10.19 -3.86 -10.98
CA ALA A 177 -9.98 -5.30 -11.13
C ALA A 177 -9.08 -5.88 -10.02
N LEU A 178 -8.04 -5.15 -9.62
CA LEU A 178 -7.19 -5.51 -8.48
C LEU A 178 -8.01 -5.64 -7.19
N ASN A 179 -8.79 -4.63 -6.83
CA ASN A 179 -9.55 -4.67 -5.57
C ASN A 179 -10.71 -5.68 -5.61
N PHE A 180 -11.33 -5.86 -6.77
CA PHE A 180 -12.42 -6.82 -6.94
C PHE A 180 -11.92 -8.27 -6.93
N SER A 181 -10.73 -8.55 -7.49
CA SER A 181 -10.12 -9.88 -7.36
C SER A 181 -9.75 -10.20 -5.91
N VAL A 182 -9.18 -9.23 -5.17
CA VAL A 182 -8.93 -9.37 -3.71
C VAL A 182 -10.23 -9.61 -2.95
N PHE A 183 -11.34 -8.95 -3.31
CA PHE A 183 -12.65 -9.22 -2.72
C PHE A 183 -13.12 -10.67 -2.94
N TYR A 184 -13.01 -11.18 -4.18
CA TYR A 184 -13.36 -12.57 -4.46
C TYR A 184 -12.52 -13.55 -3.65
N TYR A 185 -11.22 -13.27 -3.50
CA TYR A 185 -10.30 -14.12 -2.76
C TYR A 185 -10.56 -14.05 -1.25
N GLU A 186 -10.46 -12.86 -0.64
CA GLU A 186 -10.44 -12.69 0.81
C GLU A 186 -11.84 -12.69 1.46
N ILE A 187 -12.88 -12.21 0.77
CA ILE A 187 -14.22 -12.04 1.37
C ILE A 187 -15.16 -13.16 0.97
N LEU A 188 -15.23 -13.47 -0.33
CA LEU A 188 -16.14 -14.49 -0.87
C LEU A 188 -15.53 -15.90 -0.90
N ASN A 189 -14.25 -16.05 -0.55
CA ASN A 189 -13.55 -17.33 -0.55
C ASN A 189 -13.72 -18.08 -1.89
N SER A 190 -13.57 -17.35 -2.99
CA SER A 190 -13.72 -17.83 -4.37
C SER A 190 -12.41 -17.59 -5.15
N PRO A 191 -11.33 -18.33 -4.82
CA PRO A 191 -10.00 -18.08 -5.37
C PRO A 191 -9.93 -18.27 -6.89
N GLU A 192 -10.69 -19.20 -7.46
CA GLU A 192 -10.73 -19.42 -8.92
C GLU A 192 -11.28 -18.19 -9.65
N ARG A 193 -12.34 -17.57 -9.11
CA ARG A 193 -12.91 -16.34 -9.66
C ARG A 193 -11.96 -15.16 -9.51
N ALA A 194 -11.27 -15.07 -8.37
CA ALA A 194 -10.26 -14.03 -8.14
C ALA A 194 -9.12 -14.11 -9.16
N CYS A 195 -8.55 -15.30 -9.33
CA CYS A 195 -7.48 -15.55 -10.30
C CYS A 195 -7.95 -15.31 -11.74
N HIS A 196 -9.16 -15.75 -12.10
CA HIS A 196 -9.72 -15.51 -13.42
C HIS A 196 -9.83 -14.01 -13.72
N LEU A 197 -10.43 -13.23 -12.81
CA LEU A 197 -10.61 -11.79 -12.98
C LEU A 197 -9.26 -11.05 -13.05
N ALA A 198 -8.32 -11.37 -12.15
CA ALA A 198 -7.00 -10.74 -12.14
C ALA A 198 -6.21 -11.05 -13.41
N LYS A 199 -6.26 -12.30 -13.88
CA LYS A 199 -5.60 -12.73 -15.12
C LYS A 199 -6.20 -12.08 -16.35
N GLN A 200 -7.53 -12.04 -16.45
CA GLN A 200 -8.23 -11.39 -17.55
C GLN A 200 -7.82 -9.92 -17.66
N ALA A 201 -7.88 -9.16 -16.56
CA ALA A 201 -7.50 -7.75 -16.55
C ALA A 201 -6.02 -7.54 -16.93
N PHE A 202 -5.13 -8.42 -16.48
CA PHE A 202 -3.71 -8.37 -16.81
C PHE A 202 -3.45 -8.65 -18.30
N ASP A 203 -4.07 -9.69 -18.86
CA ASP A 203 -3.92 -10.09 -20.26
C ASP A 203 -4.51 -9.03 -21.21
N GLU A 204 -5.68 -8.47 -20.89
CA GLU A 204 -6.29 -7.35 -21.65
C GLU A 204 -5.38 -6.13 -21.65
N ALA A 205 -4.82 -5.75 -20.49
CA ALA A 205 -3.94 -4.59 -20.39
C ALA A 205 -2.60 -4.78 -21.12
N ILE A 206 -2.03 -5.99 -21.10
CA ILE A 206 -0.83 -6.31 -21.88
C ILE A 206 -1.06 -6.08 -23.37
N SER A 207 -2.25 -6.46 -23.88
CA SER A 207 -2.53 -6.39 -25.31
C SER A 207 -2.56 -4.96 -25.88
N GLU A 208 -2.76 -3.96 -25.02
CA GLU A 208 -2.83 -2.54 -25.38
C GLU A 208 -1.70 -1.70 -24.77
N LEU A 209 -0.74 -2.32 -24.06
CA LEU A 209 0.28 -1.62 -23.28
C LEU A 209 1.20 -0.73 -24.15
N ASP A 210 1.50 -1.19 -25.36
CA ASP A 210 2.37 -0.49 -26.32
C ASP A 210 1.76 0.82 -26.85
N THR A 211 0.48 1.10 -26.55
CA THR A 211 -0.22 2.31 -27.01
C THR A 211 -0.16 3.46 -26.01
N LEU A 212 0.37 3.22 -24.80
CA LEU A 212 0.39 4.20 -23.71
C LEU A 212 1.47 5.28 -23.88
N SER A 213 1.16 6.48 -23.37
CA SER A 213 2.18 7.51 -23.13
C SER A 213 3.09 7.10 -21.96
N GLU A 214 4.28 7.70 -21.87
CA GLU A 214 5.25 7.37 -20.82
C GLU A 214 4.69 7.62 -19.39
N GLU A 215 3.90 8.67 -19.22
CA GLU A 215 3.26 9.00 -17.93
C GLU A 215 2.22 7.94 -17.54
N SER A 216 1.28 7.61 -18.44
CA SER A 216 0.26 6.59 -18.17
C SER A 216 0.83 5.17 -18.08
N TYR A 217 1.96 4.90 -18.73
CA TYR A 217 2.65 3.61 -18.67
C TYR A 217 3.13 3.29 -17.26
N LYS A 218 3.71 4.27 -16.54
CA LYS A 218 4.23 4.07 -15.17
C LYS A 218 3.11 3.65 -14.21
N ASP A 219 1.99 4.37 -14.21
CA ASP A 219 0.87 4.09 -13.31
C ASP A 219 0.21 2.74 -13.62
N SER A 220 0.01 2.46 -14.91
CA SER A 220 -0.65 1.22 -15.35
C SER A 220 0.20 -0.01 -15.04
N THR A 221 1.51 0.05 -15.32
CA THR A 221 2.44 -1.06 -15.06
C THR A 221 2.65 -1.34 -13.58
N LEU A 222 2.58 -0.31 -12.71
CA LEU A 222 2.62 -0.50 -11.27
C LEU A 222 1.42 -1.33 -10.77
N ILE A 223 0.22 -1.06 -11.28
CA ILE A 223 -0.99 -1.82 -10.88
C ILE A 223 -0.96 -3.24 -11.49
N MET A 224 -0.52 -3.38 -12.74
CA MET A 224 -0.34 -4.70 -13.37
C MET A 224 0.65 -5.56 -12.61
N GLN A 225 1.71 -4.96 -12.06
CA GLN A 225 2.67 -5.66 -11.20
C GLN A 225 1.98 -6.23 -9.94
N LEU A 226 1.11 -5.45 -9.29
CA LEU A 226 0.34 -5.92 -8.13
C LEU A 226 -0.62 -7.05 -8.48
N LEU A 227 -1.28 -6.99 -9.65
CA LEU A 227 -2.11 -8.09 -10.16
C LEU A 227 -1.30 -9.37 -10.36
N ARG A 228 -0.10 -9.26 -10.95
CA ARG A 228 0.81 -10.40 -11.14
C ARG A 228 1.29 -11.00 -9.82
N ASP A 229 1.59 -10.15 -8.84
CA ASP A 229 2.06 -10.58 -7.52
C ASP A 229 0.95 -11.34 -6.77
N ASN A 230 -0.29 -10.85 -6.84
CA ASN A 230 -1.46 -11.54 -6.31
C ASN A 230 -1.69 -12.89 -7.00
N LEU A 231 -1.62 -12.95 -8.34
CA LEU A 231 -1.77 -14.21 -9.08
C LEU A 231 -0.69 -15.23 -8.69
N THR A 232 0.55 -14.79 -8.52
CA THR A 232 1.65 -15.65 -8.10
C THR A 232 1.41 -16.22 -6.71
N LEU A 233 0.92 -15.40 -5.78
CA LEU A 233 0.59 -15.82 -4.43
C LEU A 233 -0.60 -16.79 -4.41
N TRP A 234 -1.68 -16.51 -5.14
CA TRP A 234 -2.90 -17.30 -5.08
C TRP A 234 -2.79 -18.62 -5.84
N THR A 235 -2.01 -18.68 -6.91
CA THR A 235 -1.79 -19.92 -7.67
C THR A 235 -0.94 -20.94 -6.90
N SER A 236 -0.14 -20.53 -5.92
CA SER A 236 0.52 -21.48 -5.01
C SER A 236 -0.42 -22.12 -3.98
N ASP A 237 -1.57 -21.51 -3.73
CA ASP A 237 -2.54 -21.96 -2.73
C ASP A 237 -3.62 -22.89 -3.31
N ILE A 238 -3.78 -22.91 -4.64
CA ILE A 238 -4.73 -23.81 -5.32
C ILE A 238 -4.04 -25.18 -5.44
N PRO A 239 -4.57 -26.25 -4.82
CA PRO A 239 -4.02 -27.59 -4.99
C PRO A 239 -4.06 -27.96 -6.47
N GLU A 240 -2.95 -28.44 -7.04
CA GLU A 240 -2.97 -29.07 -8.36
C GLU A 240 -3.98 -30.23 -8.30
N GLU A 241 -5.06 -30.16 -9.07
CA GLU A 241 -6.05 -31.25 -9.18
C GLU A 241 -5.35 -32.51 -9.70
N GLY A 242 -4.95 -33.37 -8.77
CA GLY A 242 -4.18 -34.59 -9.08
C GLY A 242 -4.03 -35.61 -7.95
N ASP A 243 -4.64 -35.42 -6.76
CA ASP A 243 -4.59 -36.46 -5.71
C ASP A 243 -5.93 -36.56 -4.95
N GLU A 244 -6.89 -37.24 -5.57
CA GLU A 244 -8.07 -37.76 -4.87
C GLU A 244 -7.65 -38.92 -3.95
N GLY A 245 -7.56 -38.67 -2.64
CA GLY A 245 -7.42 -39.80 -1.72
C GLY A 245 -7.14 -39.55 -0.23
N ARG A 246 -8.02 -38.83 0.49
CA ARG A 246 -8.58 -39.24 1.81
C ARG A 246 -9.26 -38.08 2.55
N MET A 247 -10.57 -38.19 2.70
CA MET A 247 -11.33 -37.54 3.78
C MET A 247 -10.96 -38.18 5.14
N GLU A 248 -10.61 -37.36 6.13
CA GLU A 248 -11.33 -37.21 7.42
C GLU A 248 -10.49 -36.45 8.48
N SER A 249 -10.91 -35.23 8.82
CA SER A 249 -11.07 -34.67 10.20
C SER A 249 -11.30 -33.16 10.15
N SER A 250 -12.49 -32.78 9.68
CA SER A 250 -12.98 -31.39 9.62
C SER A 250 -13.26 -30.84 11.02
N GLY A 251 -12.70 -29.67 11.34
CA GLY A 251 -13.07 -28.87 12.51
C GLY A 251 -11.92 -28.22 13.28
N LYS A 252 -10.66 -28.66 13.07
CA LYS A 252 -9.47 -28.00 13.63
C LYS A 252 -8.47 -27.52 12.57
N ALA A 253 -8.58 -28.00 11.34
CA ALA A 253 -7.70 -27.61 10.22
C ALA A 253 -8.08 -26.23 9.66
N GLU A 254 -9.37 -25.90 9.55
CA GLU A 254 -9.85 -24.62 9.01
C GLU A 254 -9.35 -23.40 9.81
N ASP A 255 -9.26 -23.51 11.14
CA ASP A 255 -8.78 -22.42 12.00
C ASP A 255 -7.25 -22.26 11.96
N ALA A 256 -6.52 -23.33 11.65
CA ALA A 256 -5.05 -23.32 11.51
C ALA A 256 -4.59 -22.84 10.12
N GLU A 257 -5.38 -23.14 9.09
CA GLU A 257 -5.19 -22.68 7.72
C GLU A 257 -5.51 -21.18 7.59
N TYR A 258 -6.61 -20.72 8.20
CA TYR A 258 -6.92 -19.29 8.33
C TYR A 258 -5.84 -18.51 9.10
N LYS A 259 -5.25 -19.11 10.15
CA LYS A 259 -4.11 -18.54 10.91
C LYS A 259 -2.85 -18.39 10.04
N ARG A 260 -2.51 -19.39 9.22
CA ARG A 260 -1.39 -19.28 8.28
C ARG A 260 -1.64 -18.24 7.19
N HIS A 261 -2.85 -18.16 6.65
CA HIS A 261 -3.18 -17.15 5.63
C HIS A 261 -3.11 -15.72 6.17
N LEU A 262 -3.54 -15.47 7.41
CA LEU A 262 -3.38 -14.14 8.03
C LEU A 262 -1.91 -13.82 8.31
N GLU A 263 -1.13 -14.78 8.82
CA GLU A 263 0.30 -14.58 9.10
C GLU A 263 1.12 -14.38 7.81
N VAL A 264 0.81 -15.11 6.73
CA VAL A 264 1.46 -14.97 5.42
C VAL A 264 1.01 -13.71 4.69
N SER A 265 -0.25 -13.28 4.79
CA SER A 265 -0.73 -12.03 4.19
C SER A 265 -0.18 -10.80 4.93
N VAL A 266 -0.10 -10.83 6.26
CA VAL A 266 0.55 -9.78 7.06
C VAL A 266 2.05 -9.78 6.82
N MET A 267 2.70 -10.94 6.74
CA MET A 267 4.11 -11.02 6.36
C MET A 267 4.31 -10.48 4.95
N ASN A 268 3.54 -10.87 3.93
CA ASN A 268 3.76 -10.42 2.56
C ASN A 268 3.43 -8.93 2.32
N GLN A 269 2.41 -8.34 2.95
CA GLN A 269 2.18 -6.90 2.83
C GLN A 269 3.28 -6.08 3.52
N VAL A 270 3.77 -6.55 4.67
CA VAL A 270 4.90 -5.94 5.37
C VAL A 270 6.20 -6.17 4.57
N PHE A 271 6.44 -7.37 4.04
CA PHE A 271 7.64 -7.76 3.30
C PHE A 271 7.73 -7.10 1.92
N ILE A 272 6.59 -6.91 1.24
CA ILE A 272 6.51 -6.14 -0.02
C ILE A 272 6.79 -4.67 0.28
N SER A 273 6.22 -4.08 1.35
CA SER A 273 6.55 -2.70 1.73
C SER A 273 8.01 -2.52 2.18
N GLU A 274 8.60 -3.53 2.83
CA GLU A 274 9.99 -3.53 3.33
C GLU A 274 11.03 -3.75 2.21
N LEU A 275 10.75 -4.61 1.22
CA LEU A 275 11.58 -4.79 0.02
C LEU A 275 11.51 -3.57 -0.90
N PHE A 276 10.34 -2.95 -1.04
CA PHE A 276 10.17 -1.72 -1.81
C PHE A 276 10.92 -0.55 -1.16
N SER A 277 10.86 -0.44 0.18
CA SER A 277 11.63 0.56 0.94
C SER A 277 13.14 0.40 0.78
N SER A 278 13.64 -0.84 0.73
CA SER A 278 15.07 -1.11 0.55
C SER A 278 15.56 -0.84 -0.87
N LEU A 279 14.74 -1.14 -1.89
CA LEU A 279 15.03 -0.84 -3.29
C LEU A 279 14.98 0.68 -3.56
N CYS A 280 14.03 1.39 -2.95
CA CYS A 280 13.93 2.85 -3.02
C CYS A 280 15.09 3.55 -2.29
N LEU A 281 15.52 3.06 -1.13
CA LEU A 281 16.71 3.56 -0.44
C LEU A 281 17.98 3.37 -1.29
N PHE A 282 18.09 2.21 -1.93
CA PHE A 282 19.19 1.91 -2.85
C PHE A 282 19.21 2.87 -4.07
N MET A 283 18.05 3.12 -4.68
CA MET A 283 17.92 4.09 -5.78
C MET A 283 18.16 5.54 -5.34
N TYR A 284 17.72 5.92 -4.14
CA TYR A 284 17.97 7.25 -3.56
C TYR A 284 19.47 7.48 -3.30
N LEU A 285 20.18 6.49 -2.77
CA LEU A 285 21.62 6.56 -2.52
C LEU A 285 22.44 6.62 -3.82
N GLU A 286 22.07 5.82 -4.82
CA GLU A 286 22.64 5.91 -6.17
C GLU A 286 22.52 7.33 -6.73
N SER A 287 21.33 7.93 -6.61
CA SER A 287 21.02 9.29 -7.07
C SER A 287 21.75 10.38 -6.27
N SER A 288 21.73 10.32 -4.94
CA SER A 288 22.37 11.29 -4.04
C SER A 288 23.90 11.29 -4.16
N ILE A 289 24.49 10.10 -4.35
CA ILE A 289 25.93 9.94 -4.56
C ILE A 289 26.33 10.35 -5.98
N ALA A 290 25.54 10.04 -7.00
CA ALA A 290 25.78 10.51 -8.37
C ALA A 290 25.80 12.05 -8.45
N LYS A 291 24.83 12.72 -7.80
CA LYS A 291 24.79 14.19 -7.67
C LYS A 291 26.06 14.77 -7.04
N ARG A 292 26.61 14.10 -6.02
CA ARG A 292 27.81 14.57 -5.30
C ARG A 292 29.13 14.17 -5.96
N MET A 293 29.17 13.08 -6.73
CA MET A 293 30.32 12.70 -7.57
C MET A 293 30.60 13.76 -8.65
N VAL A 294 29.55 14.36 -9.23
CA VAL A 294 29.68 15.49 -10.18
C VAL A 294 30.35 16.71 -9.53
N THR A 295 30.21 16.89 -8.22
CA THR A 295 30.77 18.04 -7.47
C THR A 295 32.13 17.79 -6.80
N THR A 296 32.62 16.54 -6.77
CA THR A 296 33.83 16.18 -6.00
C THR A 296 35.08 16.09 -6.90
N ARG A 297 36.06 17.00 -6.73
CA ARG A 297 37.31 17.01 -7.54
C ARG A 297 38.35 15.94 -7.19
N ASN A 298 38.07 15.00 -6.27
CA ASN A 298 39.06 14.03 -5.77
C ASN A 298 38.74 12.59 -6.24
N GLN A 299 39.40 12.19 -7.33
CA GLN A 299 39.23 10.89 -7.99
C GLN A 299 39.50 9.68 -7.09
N ALA A 300 40.38 9.80 -6.09
CA ALA A 300 40.69 8.70 -5.16
C ALA A 300 39.54 8.44 -4.17
N ARG A 301 38.86 9.51 -3.72
CA ARG A 301 37.67 9.42 -2.85
C ARG A 301 36.48 8.85 -3.62
N GLU A 302 36.30 9.29 -4.86
CA GLU A 302 35.26 8.79 -5.76
C GLU A 302 35.39 7.28 -6.02
N SER A 303 36.61 6.83 -6.34
CA SER A 303 36.89 5.41 -6.61
C SER A 303 36.62 4.51 -5.39
N ARG A 304 36.86 5.03 -4.18
CA ARG A 304 36.61 4.31 -2.93
C ARG A 304 35.12 4.15 -2.64
N ILE A 305 34.34 5.21 -2.88
CA ILE A 305 32.88 5.19 -2.74
C ILE A 305 32.26 4.24 -3.78
N ARG A 306 32.69 4.30 -5.06
CA ARG A 306 32.22 3.38 -6.10
C ARG A 306 32.46 1.90 -5.73
N ARG A 307 33.63 1.58 -5.18
CA ARG A 307 33.95 0.21 -4.76
C ARG A 307 33.08 -0.27 -3.58
N LYS A 308 32.87 0.57 -2.57
CA LYS A 308 31.95 0.25 -1.44
C LYS A 308 30.51 0.06 -1.92
N MET A 309 30.05 0.85 -2.88
CA MET A 309 28.70 0.73 -3.46
C MET A 309 28.54 -0.57 -4.26
N GLU A 310 29.55 -0.98 -5.02
CA GLU A 310 29.51 -2.26 -5.73
C GLU A 310 29.51 -3.45 -4.76
N GLU A 311 30.26 -3.36 -3.65
CA GLU A 311 30.23 -4.37 -2.59
C GLU A 311 28.87 -4.43 -1.86
N LEU A 312 28.21 -3.29 -1.68
CA LEU A 312 26.85 -3.20 -1.13
C LEU A 312 25.81 -3.76 -2.10
N ARG A 313 25.90 -3.44 -3.40
CA ARG A 313 25.09 -4.03 -4.48
C ARG A 313 25.18 -5.55 -4.45
N ILE A 314 26.39 -6.10 -4.46
CA ILE A 314 26.60 -7.55 -4.46
C ILE A 314 26.04 -8.20 -3.18
N ARG A 315 26.20 -7.56 -2.01
CA ARG A 315 25.63 -8.06 -0.76
C ARG A 315 24.09 -7.97 -0.75
N TYR A 316 23.51 -6.89 -1.24
CA TYR A 316 22.07 -6.72 -1.42
C TYR A 316 21.49 -7.84 -2.29
N PHE A 317 22.09 -8.11 -3.46
CA PHE A 317 21.68 -9.21 -4.34
C PHE A 317 21.86 -10.60 -3.73
N ARG A 318 22.83 -10.78 -2.82
CA ARG A 318 23.02 -12.04 -2.07
C ARG A 318 21.94 -12.27 -1.01
N TYR A 319 21.36 -11.21 -0.45
CA TYR A 319 20.28 -11.32 0.52
C TYR A 319 18.90 -11.39 -0.14
N GLN A 320 18.77 -11.14 -1.44
CA GLN A 320 17.52 -11.29 -2.17
C GLN A 320 17.07 -12.79 -2.21
N PRO A 321 15.78 -13.11 -1.98
CA PRO A 321 15.32 -14.50 -2.05
C PRO A 321 15.57 -15.11 -3.43
N LEU A 322 16.08 -16.35 -3.48
CA LEU A 322 16.59 -17.05 -4.68
C LEU A 322 15.59 -17.31 -5.82
N HIS A 323 14.33 -16.86 -5.73
CA HIS A 323 13.27 -17.19 -6.68
C HIS A 323 12.57 -15.98 -7.33
N MET A 324 13.24 -14.84 -7.45
CA MET A 324 12.74 -13.70 -8.23
C MET A 324 13.51 -13.57 -9.56
N PRO A 325 12.86 -13.44 -10.73
CA PRO A 325 13.58 -13.27 -11.99
C PRO A 325 14.29 -11.90 -12.04
N MET A 326 15.49 -11.90 -12.61
CA MET A 326 16.31 -10.72 -12.85
C MET A 326 15.51 -9.60 -13.54
N PRO A 327 15.68 -8.32 -13.14
CA PRO A 327 15.26 -7.21 -13.98
C PRO A 327 15.99 -7.33 -15.32
N ILE A 328 15.24 -7.41 -16.42
CA ILE A 328 15.80 -7.36 -17.77
C ILE A 328 16.58 -6.04 -17.90
N PRO A 329 17.82 -6.05 -18.42
CA PRO A 329 18.67 -4.87 -18.46
C PRO A 329 17.98 -3.74 -19.23
N VAL A 330 17.88 -2.60 -18.56
CA VAL A 330 17.34 -1.35 -19.05
C VAL A 330 18.05 -0.98 -20.36
N SER A 331 17.26 -0.73 -21.42
CA SER A 331 17.72 -0.22 -22.71
C SER A 331 18.51 1.11 -22.55
N PRO A 332 19.50 1.42 -23.42
CA PRO A 332 20.54 2.44 -23.17
C PRO A 332 20.10 3.90 -23.37
N THR A 333 18.83 4.26 -23.13
CA THR A 333 18.31 5.61 -23.47
C THR A 333 18.17 6.58 -22.29
N TYR A 334 18.64 6.22 -21.09
CA TYR A 334 18.74 7.11 -19.91
C TYR A 334 19.84 8.18 -19.99
N HIS A 335 20.18 8.66 -21.19
CA HIS A 335 21.14 9.76 -21.37
C HIS A 335 20.51 11.15 -21.51
N HIS A 336 19.19 11.29 -21.37
CA HIS A 336 18.51 12.57 -21.67
C HIS A 336 17.54 13.13 -20.62
N MET A 337 17.38 12.50 -19.45
CA MET A 337 16.66 13.14 -18.34
C MET A 337 17.57 14.19 -17.67
N SER A 338 17.00 15.36 -17.36
CA SER A 338 17.74 16.37 -16.61
C SER A 338 17.83 15.96 -15.15
N TYR A 339 18.97 16.26 -14.52
CA TYR A 339 19.27 15.84 -13.15
C TYR A 339 18.29 16.41 -12.09
N GLU A 340 17.56 17.46 -12.44
CA GLU A 340 16.58 18.16 -11.60
C GLU A 340 15.27 17.36 -11.45
N GLU A 341 14.81 16.71 -12.52
CA GLU A 341 13.57 15.88 -12.54
C GLU A 341 13.69 14.61 -11.68
N VAL A 342 14.92 14.13 -11.46
CA VAL A 342 15.22 12.97 -10.58
C VAL A 342 15.27 13.38 -9.10
N ILE A 343 15.33 14.68 -8.78
CA ILE A 343 15.38 15.18 -7.39
C ILE A 343 13.97 15.30 -6.82
N GLU A 344 13.05 15.91 -7.56
CA GLU A 344 11.67 16.11 -7.11
C GLU A 344 10.96 14.77 -6.84
N ALA A 345 11.14 13.78 -7.71
CA ALA A 345 10.58 12.44 -7.53
C ALA A 345 11.14 11.68 -6.31
N GLY A 346 12.32 12.08 -5.79
CA GLY A 346 12.96 11.44 -4.64
C GLY A 346 12.63 12.09 -3.30
N ASP A 347 12.43 13.41 -3.28
CA ASP A 347 12.10 14.16 -2.05
C ASP A 347 10.63 13.98 -1.64
N ASP A 348 9.71 13.82 -2.61
CA ASP A 348 8.30 13.46 -2.34
C ASP A 348 8.14 12.04 -1.77
N TYR A 349 9.12 11.17 -2.02
CA TYR A 349 9.09 9.77 -1.58
C TYR A 349 9.72 9.55 -0.19
N TYR A 350 10.60 10.47 0.27
CA TYR A 350 11.27 10.39 1.57
C TYR A 350 10.32 10.65 2.76
N GLN A 351 9.16 11.27 2.51
CA GLN A 351 8.13 11.52 3.52
C GLN A 351 7.22 10.29 3.78
N MET A 352 7.25 9.26 2.93
CA MET A 352 6.34 8.10 3.05
C MET A 352 6.89 6.90 3.85
N VAL A 353 8.19 6.87 4.20
CA VAL A 353 8.82 5.66 4.75
C VAL A 353 9.38 5.91 6.16
N ASP A 354 8.70 5.37 7.17
CA ASP A 354 9.04 5.52 8.58
C ASP A 354 10.26 4.66 8.97
N PHE A 355 11.45 5.28 8.94
CA PHE A 355 12.76 4.65 9.20
C PHE A 355 12.90 4.05 10.61
N HIS A 356 12.01 4.40 11.55
CA HIS A 356 12.12 4.01 12.97
C HIS A 356 11.71 2.56 13.23
N TYR A 357 10.87 1.98 12.37
CA TYR A 357 10.33 0.61 12.53
C TYR A 357 11.35 -0.48 12.16
N LEU A 358 12.30 -0.18 11.27
CA LEU A 358 13.38 -1.09 10.83
C LEU A 358 14.42 -1.39 11.92
N LEU A 359 14.55 -0.55 12.95
CA LEU A 359 15.66 -0.62 13.92
C LEU A 359 15.40 -1.52 15.14
N THR A 360 14.19 -2.08 15.31
CA THR A 360 13.76 -2.69 16.59
C THR A 360 13.35 -4.17 16.54
N SER A 361 13.62 -4.92 15.45
CA SER A 361 13.15 -6.31 15.29
C SER A 361 14.26 -7.32 14.90
N GLU A 362 14.29 -8.48 15.58
CA GLU A 362 15.33 -9.54 15.50
C GLU A 362 14.92 -10.73 14.60
N THR A 363 15.11 -10.64 13.28
CA THR A 363 15.16 -11.83 12.40
C THR A 363 16.41 -11.76 11.53
N GLU A 364 17.04 -12.90 11.16
CA GLU A 364 18.35 -12.93 10.47
C GLU A 364 18.39 -12.12 9.15
N HIS A 365 17.28 -12.09 8.40
CA HIS A 365 17.13 -11.27 7.20
C HIS A 365 17.07 -9.76 7.52
N ARG A 366 16.40 -9.39 8.61
CA ARG A 366 16.35 -8.02 9.14
C ARG A 366 17.69 -7.61 9.76
N SER A 367 18.47 -8.53 10.32
CA SER A 367 19.84 -8.27 10.77
C SER A 367 20.76 -7.87 9.62
N GLY A 368 20.63 -8.54 8.46
CA GLY A 368 21.36 -8.20 7.24
C GLY A 368 20.97 -6.84 6.65
N LEU A 369 19.66 -6.56 6.56
CA LEU A 369 19.14 -5.27 6.07
C LEU A 369 19.44 -4.11 7.03
N ARG A 370 19.42 -4.36 8.34
CA ARG A 370 19.83 -3.39 9.37
C ARG A 370 21.32 -3.05 9.29
N LEU A 371 22.18 -4.03 9.08
CA LEU A 371 23.62 -3.80 8.84
C LEU A 371 23.85 -3.00 7.55
N LEU A 372 23.08 -3.27 6.50
CA LEU A 372 23.13 -2.49 5.26
C LEU A 372 22.68 -1.04 5.48
N ALA A 373 21.60 -0.80 6.23
CA ALA A 373 21.13 0.53 6.59
C ALA A 373 22.14 1.31 7.46
N GLU A 374 22.81 0.64 8.41
CA GLU A 374 23.88 1.24 9.22
C GLU A 374 25.12 1.57 8.37
N GLU A 375 25.53 0.70 7.43
CA GLU A 375 26.63 0.98 6.48
C GLU A 375 26.29 2.13 5.52
N VAL A 376 25.03 2.28 5.13
CA VAL A 376 24.53 3.38 4.32
C VAL A 376 24.67 4.73 5.03
N VAL A 377 24.28 4.81 6.31
CA VAL A 377 24.43 6.03 7.13
C VAL A 377 25.91 6.42 7.27
N ILE A 378 26.81 5.43 7.40
CA ILE A 378 28.25 5.65 7.44
C ILE A 378 28.77 6.22 6.11
N ILE A 379 28.24 5.77 4.97
CA ILE A 379 28.60 6.31 3.65
C ILE A 379 28.08 7.73 3.48
N GLU A 380 26.88 8.06 3.97
CA GLU A 380 26.37 9.44 3.96
C GLU A 380 27.24 10.41 4.79
N ASP A 381 27.70 9.96 5.96
CA ASP A 381 28.66 10.69 6.80
C ASP A 381 30.02 10.88 6.09
N GLU A 382 30.51 9.86 5.38
CA GLU A 382 31.72 9.94 4.54
C GLU A 382 31.55 10.85 3.30
N VAL A 383 30.32 11.14 2.88
CA VAL A 383 29.98 11.96 1.70
C VAL A 383 29.62 13.41 2.09
N GLY A 384 29.56 13.74 3.39
CA GLY A 384 29.50 15.10 3.93
C GLY A 384 28.12 15.76 3.83
N GLY A 385 27.07 15.14 4.37
CA GLY A 385 25.73 15.73 4.49
C GLY A 385 25.49 16.47 5.82
N ILE A 386 24.79 17.61 5.72
CA ILE A 386 24.27 18.42 6.84
C ILE A 386 23.06 17.71 7.46
N ARG A 387 23.04 17.50 8.77
CA ARG A 387 21.85 17.01 9.50
C ARG A 387 20.68 18.00 9.34
N PRO A 388 19.44 17.54 9.09
CA PRO A 388 18.24 18.38 9.24
C PRO A 388 18.22 18.98 10.65
N ARG A 389 17.91 20.28 10.75
CA ARG A 389 18.19 21.13 11.92
C ARG A 389 17.39 20.81 13.19
N GLU A 390 16.57 19.77 13.22
CA GLU A 390 15.79 19.35 14.40
C GLU A 390 16.25 18.05 15.06
N SER A 391 17.24 17.33 14.52
CA SER A 391 17.87 16.17 15.19
C SER A 391 18.97 16.55 16.20
N ARG A 392 18.95 17.79 16.72
CA ARG A 392 19.93 18.28 17.72
C ARG A 392 19.76 17.72 19.14
N ARG A 393 18.83 16.80 19.36
CA ARG A 393 18.79 15.99 20.58
C ARG A 393 19.03 14.56 20.18
N TYR A 394 20.30 14.14 20.22
CA TYR A 394 20.81 12.87 20.73
C TYR A 394 22.25 12.74 20.22
N PRO A 395 23.26 12.98 21.06
CA PRO A 395 24.64 12.77 20.66
C PRO A 395 24.89 11.28 20.39
N ALA A 396 25.61 10.98 19.31
CA ALA A 396 25.91 9.65 18.77
C ALA A 396 26.65 8.69 19.73
N ASN A 397 26.91 9.09 20.97
CA ASN A 397 27.74 8.35 21.91
C ASN A 397 26.93 7.54 22.95
N GLU A 398 25.60 7.64 22.97
CA GLU A 398 24.77 6.83 23.90
C GLU A 398 24.37 5.45 23.34
N TRP A 399 24.58 5.18 22.04
CA TRP A 399 24.25 3.88 21.43
C TRP A 399 25.22 2.74 21.77
N ILE A 400 26.36 3.03 22.41
CA ILE A 400 27.37 2.01 22.75
C ILE A 400 27.09 1.33 24.11
N LEU A 401 26.13 1.81 24.92
CA LEU A 401 25.91 1.28 26.28
C LEU A 401 24.71 0.34 26.46
N LEU A 402 23.98 -0.01 25.40
CA LEU A 402 22.93 -1.06 25.45
C LEU A 402 23.41 -2.43 24.97
N LYS A 403 24.70 -2.75 25.19
CA LYS A 403 25.31 -4.05 24.89
C LYS A 403 25.64 -4.88 26.15
N LYS A 404 24.85 -4.75 27.21
CA LYS A 404 24.84 -5.65 28.36
C LYS A 404 23.44 -5.99 28.81
#